data_AF-A0A536MAS3-F1
#
_entry.id   AF-A0A536MAS3-F1
#
_cell.length_a   1.000
_cell.length_b   1.000
_cell.length_c   1.000
_cell.angle_alpha   90.00
_cell.angle_beta   90.00
_cell.angle_gamma   90.00
#
_symmetry.space_group_name_H-M   'P 1'
#
loop_
_entity.id
_entity.type
_entity.pdbx_description
1 polymer ?
#
loop_
_entity_poly.entity_id
_entity_poly.type
_entity_poly.pdbx_seq_one_letter_code
_entity_poly.pdbx_strand_id
1 'polypeptide(L)' 'MQTQSIAAKTGMGTVELAVTDANRALRFYRDYVGLRPLPSDGPELRLGAAGRELVVLQPGVEHP' A
#
# COMPACT_ATOMS: atom_id res chain seq x y z
N MET A 1 21.65 0.47 26.94
CA MET A 1 21.12 0.22 25.57
C MET A 1 21.70 1.29 24.66
N GLN A 2 22.43 0.93 23.60
CA GLN A 2 22.89 1.88 22.59
C GLN A 2 21.78 2.04 21.55
N THR A 3 21.25 3.25 21.38
CA THR A 3 20.22 3.53 20.37
C THR A 3 20.91 3.77 19.03
N GLN A 4 20.77 2.85 18.08
CA GLN A 4 21.17 3.12 16.71
C GLN A 4 20.13 4.00 16.03
N SER A 5 20.56 5.11 15.46
CA SER A 5 19.70 6.04 14.71
C SER A 5 19.85 5.82 13.22
N ILE A 6 18.78 6.06 12.47
CA ILE A 6 18.80 6.14 11.01
C ILE A 6 19.05 7.59 10.55
N ALA A 7 19.38 7.78 9.27
CA ALA A 7 19.58 9.09 8.67
C ALA A 7 18.30 9.95 8.74
N ALA A 8 18.44 11.24 9.05
CA ALA A 8 17.31 12.15 9.27
C ALA A 8 16.37 12.32 8.07
N LYS A 9 16.83 12.01 6.86
CA LYS A 9 16.04 12.10 5.62
C LYS A 9 15.30 10.81 5.28
N THR A 10 15.45 9.75 6.06
CA THR A 10 14.76 8.49 5.80
C THR A 10 13.27 8.64 6.10
N GLY A 11 12.44 8.30 5.12
CA GLY A 11 10.99 8.23 5.26
C GLY A 11 10.44 6.93 4.67
N MET A 12 9.19 6.62 4.98
CA MET A 12 8.50 5.47 4.38
C MET A 12 8.12 5.75 2.93
N GLY A 13 8.48 4.81 2.05
CA GLY A 13 7.99 4.72 0.68
C GLY A 13 6.62 4.06 0.60
N THR A 14 6.20 3.70 -0.61
CA THR A 14 5.00 2.87 -0.84
C THR A 14 5.15 1.54 -0.11
N VAL A 15 4.07 1.07 0.52
CA VAL A 15 4.01 -0.28 1.10
C VAL A 15 3.27 -1.23 0.18
N GLU A 16 3.81 -2.44 0.02
CA GLU A 16 3.16 -3.51 -0.73
C GLU A 16 2.57 -4.53 0.25
N LEU A 17 1.29 -4.85 0.07
CA LEU A 17 0.54 -5.75 0.92
C LEU A 17 0.05 -6.92 0.10
N ALA A 18 0.51 -8.12 0.45
CA ALA A 18 -0.09 -9.35 -0.04
C ALA A 18 -1.49 -9.50 0.55
N VAL A 19 -2.50 -9.71 -0.29
CA VAL A 19 -3.90 -9.79 0.14
C VAL A 19 -4.60 -11.02 -0.41
N THR A 20 -5.37 -11.66 0.46
CA THR A 20 -6.20 -12.83 0.11
C THR A 20 -7.47 -12.44 -0.65
N ASP A 21 -8.00 -11.24 -0.41
CA ASP A 21 -9.15 -10.67 -1.14
C ASP A 21 -8.85 -9.21 -1.52
N ALA A 22 -8.44 -9.01 -2.77
CA ALA A 22 -8.09 -7.71 -3.32
C ALA A 22 -9.29 -6.75 -3.39
N ASN A 23 -10.49 -7.25 -3.67
CA ASN A 23 -11.69 -6.41 -3.75
C ASN A 23 -12.12 -5.89 -2.37
N ARG A 24 -12.03 -6.75 -1.35
CA ARG A 24 -12.29 -6.35 0.04
C ARG A 24 -11.24 -5.34 0.52
N ALA A 25 -9.96 -5.59 0.26
CA ALA A 25 -8.88 -4.66 0.61
C ALA A 25 -9.03 -3.33 -0.13
N LEU A 26 -9.34 -3.34 -1.42
CA LEU A 26 -9.61 -2.14 -2.22
C LEU A 26 -10.73 -1.31 -1.59
N ARG A 27 -11.89 -1.92 -1.27
CA ARG A 27 -12.99 -1.21 -0.60
C ARG A 27 -12.55 -0.61 0.73
N PHE A 28 -11.76 -1.34 1.52
CA PHE A 28 -11.27 -0.82 2.79
C PHE A 28 -10.42 0.45 2.60
N TYR A 29 -9.38 0.38 1.76
CA TYR A 29 -8.48 1.52 1.55
C TYR A 29 -9.13 2.67 0.78
N ARG A 30 -10.10 2.38 -0.09
CA ARG A 30 -10.84 3.41 -0.83
C ARG A 30 -11.92 4.07 0.02
N ASP A 31 -12.79 3.28 0.63
CA ASP A 31 -14.04 3.78 1.22
C ASP A 31 -13.85 4.25 2.65
N TYR A 32 -12.96 3.60 3.43
CA TYR A 32 -12.74 3.94 4.83
C TYR A 32 -11.49 4.79 5.04
N VAL A 33 -10.39 4.46 4.34
CA VAL A 33 -9.14 5.24 4.44
C VAL A 33 -9.15 6.46 3.51
N GLY A 34 -9.91 6.42 2.42
CA GLY A 34 -10.02 7.53 1.46
C GLY A 34 -8.89 7.60 0.43
N LEU A 35 -8.12 6.52 0.24
CA LEU A 35 -7.13 6.45 -0.83
C LEU A 35 -7.82 6.30 -2.18
N ARG A 36 -7.22 6.88 -3.22
CA ARG A 36 -7.73 6.78 -4.58
C ARG A 36 -6.98 5.73 -5.36
N PRO A 37 -7.68 4.90 -6.15
CA PRO A 37 -7.03 4.04 -7.13
C PRO A 37 -6.21 4.88 -8.11
N LEU A 38 -5.02 4.38 -8.43
CA LEU A 38 -4.14 4.91 -9.45
C LEU A 38 -4.12 3.96 -10.65
N PRO A 39 -3.78 4.43 -11.86
CA PRO A 39 -3.57 3.57 -13.00
C PRO A 39 -2.51 2.49 -12.68
N SER A 40 -2.80 1.26 -13.09
CA SER A 40 -1.92 0.10 -12.97
C SER A 40 -2.10 -0.75 -14.21
N ASP A 41 -0.99 -1.19 -14.81
CA ASP A 41 -0.99 -2.06 -15.99
C ASP A 41 -0.96 -3.55 -15.61
N GLY A 42 -0.75 -3.86 -14.33
CA GLY A 42 -0.62 -5.21 -13.79
C GLY A 42 -1.83 -5.65 -12.94
N PRO A 43 -1.79 -6.88 -12.40
CA PRO A 43 -2.85 -7.42 -11.54
C PRO A 43 -2.94 -6.71 -10.17
N GLU A 44 -1.91 -5.95 -9.79
CA GLU A 44 -1.87 -5.21 -8.53
C GLU A 44 -2.73 -3.95 -8.55
N LEU A 45 -3.28 -3.62 -7.38
CA LEU A 45 -4.08 -2.41 -7.20
C LEU A 45 -3.23 -1.35 -6.49
N ARG A 46 -2.96 -0.25 -7.20
CA ARG A 46 -2.19 0.88 -6.69
C ARG A 46 -3.13 1.92 -6.11
N LEU A 47 -2.87 2.38 -4.89
CA LEU A 47 -3.65 3.42 -4.23
C LEU A 47 -2.77 4.53 -3.69
N GLY A 48 -3.29 5.76 -3.75
CA GLY A 48 -2.55 6.94 -3.35
C GLY A 48 -3.43 8.12 -2.96
N ALA A 49 -2.76 9.19 -2.55
CA ALA A 49 -3.37 10.47 -2.23
C ALA A 49 -2.48 11.61 -2.73
N ALA A 50 -3.08 12.70 -3.20
CA ALA A 50 -2.37 13.87 -3.75
C ALA A 50 -1.29 13.52 -4.80
N GLY A 51 -1.58 12.54 -5.67
CA GLY A 51 -0.66 12.10 -6.73
C GLY A 51 0.51 11.24 -6.26
N ARG A 52 0.59 10.91 -4.97
CA ARG A 52 1.60 10.01 -4.41
C ARG A 52 1.02 8.62 -4.18
N GLU A 53 1.70 7.60 -4.68
CA GLU A 53 1.43 6.19 -4.36
C GLU A 53 1.82 5.89 -2.91
N LEU A 54 0.94 5.18 -2.21
CA LEU A 54 1.09 4.89 -0.78
C LEU A 54 0.94 3.40 -0.47
N VAL A 55 0.00 2.73 -1.13
CA VAL A 55 -0.28 1.30 -0.92
C VAL A 55 -0.39 0.60 -2.26
N VAL A 56 0.24 -0.56 -2.39
CA VAL A 56 -0.01 -1.52 -3.47
C VAL A 56 -0.61 -2.78 -2.86
N LEU A 57 -1.72 -3.26 -3.42
CA LEU A 57 -2.33 -4.52 -3.03
C LEU A 57 -1.92 -5.59 -4.05
N GLN A 58 -1.17 -6.58 -3.59
CA GLN A 58 -0.70 -7.72 -4.37
C GLN A 58 -1.68 -8.90 -4.16
N PRO A 59 -2.51 -9.24 -5.15
CA PRO A 59 -3.42 -10.39 -5.05
C PRO A 59 -2.67 -11.72 -5.16
N GLY A 60 -3.37 -12.82 -4.83
CA GLY A 60 -2.93 -14.18 -5.17
C GLY A 60 -2.24 -14.94 -4.04
N VAL A 61 -2.22 -14.38 -2.82
CA VAL A 61 -1.84 -15.15 -1.64
C VAL A 61 -3.06 -15.84 -1.03
N GLU A 62 -2.87 -17.08 -0.60
CA GLU A 62 -3.93 -17.86 0.07
C GLU A 62 -3.98 -17.57 1.58
N HIS A 63 -2.86 -17.13 2.15
CA HIS A 63 -2.70 -16.84 3.56
C HIS A 63 -1.95 -15.49 3.77
N PRO A 64 -2.29 -14.73 4.83
CA PRO A 64 -1.64 -13.44 5.14
C PRO A 64 -0.19 -13.57 5.58
#